data_AF-A0A101GPS9-F1
#
_entry.id   AF-A0A101GPS9-F1
#
_cell.length_a   1.000
_cell.length_b   1.000
_cell.length_c   1.000
_cell.angle_alpha   90.00
_cell.angle_beta   90.00
_cell.angle_gamma   90.00
#
_symmetry.space_group_name_H-M   'P 1'
#
loop_
_entity.id
_entity.type
_entity.pdbx_description
1 polymer ?
#
loop_
_entity_poly.entity_id
_entity_poly.type
_entity_poly.pdbx_seq_one_letter_code
_entity_poly.pdbx_strand_id
1 'polypeptide(L)'
;MAAVAAGEDPRTWVKNGNSTIDYLRSMNDEILAKGGTADIARTILTLVAVGEDPRTFSGTDYVTELKSRVKPDGQVGDHVYTTIWTIIALASVGEDTGASVRWLMAQQNADGGFPWTPGAESDPDDTGAALEALAAAGISHDAAAVQNALAYLKGMQQESGGFHYGGTSASNSASDSWVIQGIVAAGDNPAGWRVGEMSVVDHLVGLQNPDGSFRYTAYVTDSPCRMTASAVPALLGRPYPILPSSAVQPSPVAAAPGVTIAAATATPASTPIPATTDIGERTVTVTDDFGEIVTIRGIPQRIVSLAPSNTEILYALGLGDRVVSVTDYCNYPPEALDKPKVGGYSTINIEKVIAAEPDLVLATFGNTEDAVDRLRTFGMTVVSLNPLTINDVLRDVELVGATTGQEERAAACVEDLQARIQAVTDKTEALVEKPSVAHVVWYDPIWVSGGETFQDEVITMAGGTNTFNSIGGWGIVGLEEFITTDPEYIFVSSGTGMGDGGYDIVYNYFMNEPRMQRLDAVRNGHVYVVDADIISRGSPRIVDALEEVAGDLHPDLFDTGTPTATPTVQSPGFGVVPLAFAFLAVLLIRVKR
;
A
#
# COMPACT_ATOMS: atom_id res chain seq x y z
N MET A 1 9.12 20.01 -4.59
CA MET A 1 8.21 20.67 -5.56
C MET A 1 7.38 21.77 -4.90
N ALA A 2 6.63 21.50 -3.82
CA ALA A 2 5.84 22.53 -3.10
C ALA A 2 6.63 23.80 -2.72
N ALA A 3 7.83 23.64 -2.13
CA ALA A 3 8.71 24.77 -1.82
C ALA A 3 9.07 25.61 -3.08
N VAL A 4 9.41 24.95 -4.20
CA VAL A 4 9.66 25.64 -5.48
C VAL A 4 8.42 26.36 -5.99
N ALA A 5 7.24 25.73 -5.86
CA ALA A 5 5.97 26.37 -6.21
C ALA A 5 5.73 27.64 -5.39
N ALA A 6 6.09 27.64 -4.09
CA ALA A 6 6.07 28.82 -3.23
C ALA A 6 7.17 29.84 -3.52
N GLY A 7 8.11 29.55 -4.44
CA GLY A 7 9.23 30.42 -4.78
C GLY A 7 10.45 30.25 -3.87
N GLU A 8 10.45 29.25 -2.99
CA GLU A 8 11.56 28.90 -2.10
C GLU A 8 12.59 28.00 -2.80
N ASP A 9 13.86 28.08 -2.37
CA ASP A 9 14.91 27.15 -2.79
C ASP A 9 15.08 26.02 -1.75
N PRO A 10 14.71 24.76 -2.08
CA PRO A 10 14.84 23.62 -1.17
C PRO A 10 16.28 23.33 -0.71
N ARG A 11 17.29 23.87 -1.38
CA ARG A 11 18.70 23.77 -0.95
C ARG A 11 18.97 24.54 0.34
N THR A 12 18.16 25.55 0.64
CA THR A 12 18.26 26.34 1.88
C THR A 12 17.59 25.67 3.08
N TRP A 13 16.76 24.65 2.84
CA TRP A 13 16.07 23.89 3.86
C TRP A 13 17.02 22.81 4.39
N VAL A 14 17.80 23.17 5.41
CA VAL A 14 18.87 22.33 5.98
C VAL A 14 18.48 21.78 7.35
N LYS A 15 18.61 20.46 7.52
CA LYS A 15 18.49 19.78 8.82
C LYS A 15 19.72 18.91 9.04
N ASN A 16 20.37 19.06 10.20
CA ASN A 16 21.60 18.32 10.54
C ASN A 16 22.73 18.44 9.49
N GLY A 17 22.83 19.60 8.83
CA GLY A 17 23.85 19.88 7.82
C GLY A 17 23.52 19.33 6.41
N ASN A 18 22.40 18.63 6.23
CA ASN A 18 21.96 18.14 4.93
C ASN A 18 20.76 18.97 4.43
N SER A 19 20.86 19.46 3.20
CA SER A 19 19.72 20.07 2.51
C SER A 19 18.73 19.02 2.01
N THR A 20 17.55 19.46 1.56
CA THR A 20 16.58 18.57 0.90
C THR A 20 17.18 17.88 -0.35
N ILE A 21 18.11 18.55 -1.04
CA ILE A 21 18.78 17.97 -2.21
C ILE A 21 19.88 16.99 -1.81
N ASP A 22 20.60 17.25 -0.72
CA ASP A 22 21.57 16.28 -0.20
C ASP A 22 20.89 14.99 0.25
N TYR A 23 19.70 15.10 0.85
CA TYR A 23 18.85 13.95 1.13
C TYR A 23 18.48 13.19 -0.15
N LEU A 24 18.01 13.88 -1.19
CA LEU A 24 17.68 13.23 -2.46
C LEU A 24 18.89 12.51 -3.08
N ARG A 25 20.10 13.10 -2.99
CA ARG A 25 21.34 12.44 -3.43
C ARG A 25 21.63 11.18 -2.62
N SER A 26 21.42 11.21 -1.30
CA SER A 26 21.63 10.03 -0.45
C SER A 26 20.67 8.87 -0.77
N MET A 27 19.54 9.16 -1.40
CA MET A 27 18.53 8.18 -1.79
C MET A 27 18.72 7.62 -3.20
N ASN A 28 19.75 8.06 -3.95
CA ASN A 28 19.95 7.67 -5.35
C ASN A 28 19.88 6.15 -5.57
N ASP A 29 20.70 5.40 -4.82
CA ASP A 29 20.79 3.94 -4.95
C ASP A 29 19.51 3.25 -4.45
N GLU A 30 18.86 3.80 -3.44
CA GLU A 30 17.59 3.28 -2.91
C GLU A 30 16.44 3.46 -3.90
N ILE A 31 16.35 4.63 -4.56
CA ILE A 31 15.35 4.92 -5.58
C ILE A 31 15.51 3.96 -6.77
N LEU A 32 16.75 3.64 -7.17
CA LEU A 32 16.99 2.71 -8.27
C LEU A 32 16.72 1.25 -7.88
N ALA A 33 17.13 0.85 -6.66
CA ALA A 33 17.04 -0.54 -6.22
C ALA A 33 15.65 -0.93 -5.68
N LYS A 34 14.86 0.03 -5.19
CA LYS A 34 13.57 -0.20 -4.52
C LYS A 34 12.43 0.68 -5.04
N GLY A 35 12.73 1.77 -5.75
CA GLY A 35 11.73 2.72 -6.22
C GLY A 35 10.91 2.17 -7.39
N GLY A 36 9.60 2.36 -7.31
CA GLY A 36 8.69 2.08 -8.41
C GLY A 36 8.88 3.07 -9.56
N THR A 37 8.30 2.78 -10.71
CA THR A 37 8.41 3.66 -11.89
C THR A 37 7.89 5.08 -11.63
N ALA A 38 6.85 5.22 -10.79
CA ALA A 38 6.35 6.51 -10.35
C ALA A 38 7.35 7.28 -9.47
N ASP A 39 8.19 6.60 -8.67
CA ASP A 39 9.23 7.26 -7.86
C ASP A 39 10.33 7.85 -8.74
N ILE A 40 10.69 7.15 -9.82
CA ILE A 40 11.64 7.64 -10.82
C ILE A 40 11.08 8.88 -11.54
N ALA A 41 9.83 8.82 -12.00
CA ALA A 41 9.16 9.96 -12.62
C ALA A 41 9.08 11.17 -11.67
N ARG A 42 8.69 10.97 -10.41
CA ARG A 42 8.66 12.03 -9.38
C ARG A 42 10.06 12.56 -9.04
N THR A 43 11.10 11.73 -9.15
CA THR A 43 12.49 12.15 -9.00
C THR A 43 12.90 13.08 -10.13
N ILE A 44 12.62 12.72 -11.40
CA ILE A 44 12.85 13.60 -12.55
C ILE A 44 12.16 14.95 -12.34
N LEU A 45 10.88 14.95 -11.97
CA LEU A 45 10.12 16.18 -11.75
C LEU A 45 10.68 17.03 -10.60
N THR A 46 11.16 16.39 -9.54
CA THR A 46 11.81 17.08 -8.44
C THR A 46 13.11 17.74 -8.89
N LEU A 47 13.93 17.04 -9.68
CA LEU A 47 15.19 17.55 -10.23
C LEU A 47 14.94 18.72 -11.19
N VAL A 48 13.97 18.57 -12.09
CA VAL A 48 13.52 19.64 -12.99
C VAL A 48 13.07 20.86 -12.20
N ALA A 49 12.24 20.68 -11.15
CA ALA A 49 11.76 21.79 -10.34
C ALA A 49 12.90 22.57 -9.66
N VAL A 50 13.98 21.91 -9.27
CA VAL A 50 15.12 22.58 -8.63
C VAL A 50 16.23 22.98 -9.61
N GLY A 51 16.03 22.78 -10.92
CA GLY A 51 16.99 23.14 -11.96
C GLY A 51 18.22 22.22 -12.03
N GLU A 52 18.12 21.00 -11.52
CA GLU A 52 19.13 19.93 -11.71
C GLU A 52 18.83 19.15 -12.99
N ASP A 53 19.86 18.63 -13.66
CA ASP A 53 19.67 17.79 -14.86
C ASP A 53 19.45 16.32 -14.48
N PRO A 54 18.24 15.76 -14.73
CA PRO A 54 17.93 14.37 -14.40
C PRO A 54 18.70 13.33 -15.22
N ARG A 55 19.43 13.74 -16.27
CA ARG A 55 20.28 12.83 -17.07
C ARG A 55 21.66 12.61 -16.45
N THR A 56 22.06 13.44 -15.49
CA THR A 56 23.41 13.40 -14.91
C THR A 56 23.44 13.44 -13.39
N PHE A 57 22.28 13.49 -12.73
CA PHE A 57 22.19 13.60 -11.28
C PHE A 57 22.80 12.38 -10.58
N SER A 58 23.80 12.63 -9.73
CA SER A 58 24.52 11.58 -8.98
C SER A 58 25.11 10.46 -9.86
N GLY A 59 25.43 10.75 -11.13
CA GLY A 59 25.94 9.75 -12.07
C GLY A 59 24.87 8.82 -12.65
N THR A 60 23.59 9.11 -12.42
CA THR A 60 22.44 8.35 -12.90
C THR A 60 21.68 9.13 -13.97
N ASP A 61 21.30 8.44 -15.05
CA ASP A 61 20.39 8.95 -16.07
C ASP A 61 18.97 8.44 -15.80
N TYR A 62 18.21 9.20 -15.00
CA TYR A 62 16.83 8.84 -14.66
C TYR A 62 15.90 8.88 -15.87
N VAL A 63 16.21 9.70 -16.88
CA VAL A 63 15.40 9.82 -18.10
C VAL A 63 15.51 8.55 -18.93
N THR A 64 16.73 8.06 -19.16
CA THR A 64 16.97 6.78 -19.85
C THR A 64 16.34 5.63 -19.07
N GLU A 65 16.50 5.60 -17.75
CA GLU A 65 15.88 4.58 -16.90
C GLU A 65 14.35 4.58 -17.03
N LEU A 66 13.70 5.75 -16.92
CA LEU A 66 12.24 5.85 -17.06
C LEU A 66 11.76 5.39 -18.44
N LYS A 67 12.46 5.80 -19.51
CA LYS A 67 12.12 5.40 -20.88
C LYS A 67 12.22 3.90 -21.11
N SER A 68 13.16 3.23 -20.44
CA SER A 68 13.33 1.77 -20.54
C SER A 68 12.12 1.00 -20.01
N ARG A 69 11.29 1.64 -19.18
CA ARG A 69 10.09 1.06 -18.56
C ARG A 69 8.80 1.30 -19.35
N VAL A 70 8.87 2.03 -20.46
CA VAL A 70 7.72 2.29 -21.35
C VAL A 70 7.48 1.07 -22.24
N LYS A 71 6.30 0.45 -22.12
CA LYS A 71 5.87 -0.67 -22.95
C LYS A 71 5.64 -0.20 -24.41
N PRO A 72 5.69 -1.10 -25.41
CA PRO A 72 5.53 -0.72 -26.82
C PRO A 72 4.22 -0.01 -27.17
N ASP A 73 3.16 -0.25 -26.41
CA ASP A 73 1.86 0.40 -26.57
C ASP A 73 1.77 1.78 -25.87
N GLY A 74 2.81 2.18 -25.14
CA GLY A 74 2.88 3.42 -24.38
C GLY A 74 2.51 3.28 -22.90
N GLN A 75 2.01 2.13 -22.46
CA GLN A 75 1.72 1.89 -21.05
C GLN A 75 3.01 1.88 -20.22
N VAL A 76 2.94 2.37 -18.98
CA VAL A 76 4.04 2.29 -18.03
C VAL A 76 3.55 1.71 -16.71
N GLY A 77 4.18 0.63 -16.25
CA GLY A 77 3.66 -0.16 -15.13
C GLY A 77 2.28 -0.75 -15.44
N ASP A 78 1.49 -1.00 -14.40
CA ASP A 78 0.17 -1.64 -14.52
C ASP A 78 -1.00 -0.68 -14.28
N HIS A 79 -0.71 0.56 -13.87
CA HIS A 79 -1.71 1.56 -13.50
C HIS A 79 -1.69 2.76 -14.45
N VAL A 80 -2.86 3.39 -14.62
CA VAL A 80 -3.01 4.65 -15.37
C VAL A 80 -2.16 5.74 -14.70
N TYR A 81 -2.20 5.81 -13.38
CA TYR A 81 -1.40 6.70 -12.54
C TYR A 81 0.11 6.67 -12.86
N THR A 82 0.69 5.49 -13.04
CA THR A 82 2.13 5.36 -13.35
C THR A 82 2.45 5.94 -14.73
N THR A 83 1.53 5.77 -15.68
CA THR A 83 1.66 6.34 -17.03
C THR A 83 1.50 7.86 -17.00
N ILE A 84 0.56 8.39 -16.19
CA ILE A 84 0.37 9.83 -15.96
C ILE A 84 1.68 10.49 -15.50
N TRP A 85 2.28 9.99 -14.42
CA TRP A 85 3.54 10.53 -13.91
C TRP A 85 4.66 10.45 -14.94
N THR A 86 4.70 9.38 -15.73
CA THR A 86 5.71 9.20 -16.77
C THR A 86 5.56 10.24 -17.88
N ILE A 87 4.32 10.54 -18.31
CA ILE A 87 4.05 11.59 -19.30
C ILE A 87 4.52 12.94 -18.78
N ILE A 88 4.12 13.34 -17.56
CA ILE A 88 4.51 14.63 -16.96
C ILE A 88 6.03 14.73 -16.88
N ALA A 89 6.70 13.68 -16.39
CA ALA A 89 8.16 13.65 -16.24
C ALA A 89 8.89 13.75 -17.58
N LEU A 90 8.55 12.91 -18.56
CA LEU A 90 9.21 12.90 -19.87
C LEU A 90 8.94 14.19 -20.66
N ALA A 91 7.72 14.72 -20.60
CA ALA A 91 7.38 16.00 -21.23
C ALA A 91 8.19 17.15 -20.61
N SER A 92 8.40 17.15 -19.28
CA SER A 92 9.16 18.20 -18.58
C SER A 92 10.63 18.30 -19.01
N VAL A 93 11.19 17.24 -19.59
CA VAL A 93 12.57 17.17 -20.08
C VAL A 93 12.66 17.10 -21.62
N GLY A 94 11.55 17.36 -22.32
CA GLY A 94 11.48 17.44 -23.77
C GLY A 94 11.54 16.09 -24.52
N GLU A 95 11.22 14.98 -23.85
CA GLU A 95 11.14 13.66 -24.49
C GLU A 95 9.77 13.43 -25.15
N ASP A 96 9.72 12.56 -26.15
CA ASP A 96 8.46 12.19 -26.83
C ASP A 96 7.58 11.32 -25.92
N THR A 97 6.34 11.75 -25.72
CA THR A 97 5.31 11.08 -24.91
C THR A 97 4.14 10.55 -25.74
N GLY A 98 4.19 10.66 -27.08
CA GLY A 98 3.03 10.47 -27.93
C GLY A 98 2.37 9.09 -27.82
N ALA A 99 3.14 8.02 -27.61
CA ALA A 99 2.60 6.68 -27.39
C ALA A 99 1.84 6.59 -26.06
N SER A 100 2.46 7.04 -24.96
CA SER A 100 1.85 7.05 -23.63
C SER A 100 0.61 7.95 -23.56
N VAL A 101 0.61 9.10 -24.24
CA VAL A 101 -0.56 9.99 -24.31
C VAL A 101 -1.72 9.34 -25.04
N ARG A 102 -1.48 8.66 -26.18
CA ARG A 102 -2.54 7.89 -26.87
C ARG A 102 -3.08 6.78 -26.00
N TRP A 103 -2.20 6.08 -25.28
CA TRP A 103 -2.60 5.03 -24.35
C TRP A 103 -3.45 5.59 -23.20
N LEU A 104 -3.03 6.70 -22.58
CA LEU A 104 -3.76 7.37 -21.51
C LEU A 104 -5.17 7.77 -21.98
N MET A 105 -5.29 8.45 -23.13
CA MET A 105 -6.59 8.85 -23.68
C MET A 105 -7.52 7.66 -23.95
N ALA A 106 -6.97 6.48 -24.26
CA ALA A 106 -7.76 5.25 -24.44
C ALA A 106 -8.28 4.67 -23.12
N GLN A 107 -7.79 5.13 -21.96
CA GLN A 107 -8.28 4.75 -20.64
C GLN A 107 -9.42 5.65 -20.13
N GLN A 108 -9.82 6.68 -20.88
CA GLN A 108 -10.95 7.52 -20.50
C GLN A 108 -12.25 6.70 -20.56
N ASN A 109 -12.97 6.67 -19.46
CA ASN A 109 -14.24 5.97 -19.35
C ASN A 109 -15.37 6.71 -20.07
N ALA A 110 -16.50 6.03 -20.27
CA ALA A 110 -17.66 6.60 -20.97
C ALA A 110 -18.31 7.79 -20.22
N ASP A 111 -18.06 7.91 -18.91
CA ASP A 111 -18.47 9.05 -18.08
C ASP A 111 -17.58 10.28 -18.25
N GLY A 112 -16.48 10.16 -19.00
CA GLY A 112 -15.50 11.21 -19.26
C GLY A 112 -14.35 11.27 -18.26
N GLY A 113 -14.41 10.52 -17.15
CA GLY A 113 -13.35 10.47 -16.15
C GLY A 113 -12.24 9.48 -16.50
N PHE A 114 -11.18 9.51 -15.70
CA PHE A 114 -10.07 8.56 -15.76
C PHE A 114 -10.03 7.72 -14.48
N PRO A 115 -9.76 6.42 -14.59
CA PRO A 115 -9.58 5.55 -13.44
C PRO A 115 -8.11 5.43 -13.03
N TRP A 116 -7.84 5.06 -11.77
CA TRP A 116 -6.52 4.63 -11.29
C TRP A 116 -5.88 3.52 -12.14
N THR A 117 -6.68 2.53 -12.54
CA THR A 117 -6.23 1.34 -13.28
C THR A 117 -7.16 1.06 -14.45
N PRO A 118 -6.67 0.48 -15.57
CA PRO A 118 -7.52 0.16 -16.72
C PRO A 118 -8.77 -0.64 -16.33
N GLY A 119 -9.94 -0.16 -16.74
CA GLY A 119 -11.23 -0.82 -16.53
C GLY A 119 -11.88 -0.63 -15.15
N ALA A 120 -11.24 0.12 -14.24
CA ALA A 120 -11.88 0.53 -12.99
C ALA A 120 -12.81 1.74 -13.18
N GLU A 121 -13.55 2.09 -12.13
CA GLU A 121 -14.39 3.29 -12.10
C GLU A 121 -13.52 4.56 -12.10
N SER A 122 -14.07 5.63 -12.68
CA SER A 122 -13.42 6.94 -12.69
C SER A 122 -13.46 7.59 -11.32
N ASP A 123 -12.43 8.38 -10.99
CA ASP A 123 -12.38 9.19 -9.78
C ASP A 123 -11.83 10.62 -10.05
N PRO A 124 -12.09 11.59 -9.16
CA PRO A 124 -11.64 12.97 -9.35
C PRO A 124 -10.12 13.16 -9.29
N ASP A 125 -9.39 12.35 -8.51
CA ASP A 125 -7.95 12.51 -8.29
C ASP A 125 -7.17 12.13 -9.56
N ASP A 126 -7.43 10.93 -10.09
CA ASP A 126 -6.80 10.44 -11.32
C ASP A 126 -7.28 11.22 -12.54
N THR A 127 -8.52 11.71 -12.55
CA THR A 127 -8.99 12.62 -13.60
C THR A 127 -8.27 13.96 -13.58
N GLY A 128 -8.05 14.54 -12.39
CA GLY A 128 -7.25 15.76 -12.21
C GLY A 128 -5.80 15.57 -12.67
N ALA A 129 -5.18 14.46 -12.25
CA ALA A 129 -3.81 14.14 -12.64
C ALA A 129 -3.68 13.85 -14.16
N ALA A 130 -4.68 13.22 -14.78
CA ALA A 130 -4.72 13.02 -16.23
C ALA A 130 -4.78 14.34 -16.99
N LEU A 131 -5.53 15.34 -16.51
CA LEU A 131 -5.54 16.68 -17.10
C LEU A 131 -4.15 17.33 -17.06
N GLU A 132 -3.41 17.18 -15.97
CA GLU A 132 -2.01 17.66 -15.88
C GLU A 132 -1.10 16.97 -16.89
N ALA A 133 -1.20 15.63 -17.04
CA ALA A 133 -0.43 14.89 -18.04
C ALA A 133 -0.76 15.29 -19.48
N LEU A 134 -2.04 15.47 -19.81
CA LEU A 134 -2.48 15.91 -21.13
C LEU A 134 -1.97 17.32 -21.44
N ALA A 135 -2.06 18.25 -20.46
CA ALA A 135 -1.55 19.60 -20.60
C ALA A 135 -0.02 19.62 -20.77
N ALA A 136 0.71 18.85 -19.96
CA ALA A 136 2.17 18.72 -20.06
C ALA A 136 2.61 18.18 -21.44
N ALA A 137 1.83 17.28 -22.03
CA ALA A 137 2.04 16.77 -23.38
C ALA A 137 1.59 17.72 -24.51
N GLY A 138 1.07 18.91 -24.18
CA GLY A 138 0.61 19.90 -25.16
C GLY A 138 -0.73 19.59 -25.80
N ILE A 139 -1.57 18.76 -25.18
CA ILE A 139 -2.95 18.53 -25.64
C ILE A 139 -3.77 19.80 -25.37
N SER A 140 -4.48 20.27 -26.40
CA SER A 140 -5.29 21.50 -26.33
C SER A 140 -6.42 21.38 -25.32
N HIS A 141 -6.73 22.49 -24.63
CA HIS A 141 -7.94 22.67 -23.83
C HIS A 141 -9.20 22.18 -24.57
N ASP A 142 -9.31 22.48 -25.87
CA ASP A 142 -10.50 22.17 -26.67
C ASP A 142 -10.57 20.70 -27.12
N ALA A 143 -9.59 19.87 -26.77
CA ALA A 143 -9.61 18.45 -27.10
C ALA A 143 -10.75 17.74 -26.37
N ALA A 144 -11.46 16.83 -27.07
CA ALA A 144 -12.60 16.11 -26.51
C ALA A 144 -12.26 15.41 -25.18
N ALA A 145 -11.07 14.80 -25.08
CA ALA A 145 -10.64 14.15 -23.83
C ALA A 145 -10.52 15.12 -22.65
N VAL A 146 -10.02 16.35 -22.89
CA VAL A 146 -9.91 17.39 -21.86
C VAL A 146 -11.30 17.90 -21.46
N GLN A 147 -12.15 18.21 -22.45
CA GLN A 147 -13.51 18.70 -22.20
C GLN A 147 -14.39 17.67 -21.47
N ASN A 148 -14.25 16.38 -21.81
CA ASN A 148 -14.97 15.30 -21.14
C ASN A 148 -14.51 15.15 -19.68
N ALA A 149 -13.21 15.23 -19.41
CA ALA A 149 -12.65 15.15 -18.07
C ALA A 149 -13.10 16.34 -17.19
N LEU A 150 -13.10 17.56 -17.74
CA LEU A 150 -13.64 18.73 -17.04
C LEU A 150 -15.15 18.56 -16.77
N ALA A 151 -15.93 18.07 -17.73
CA ALA A 151 -17.35 17.80 -17.52
C ALA A 151 -17.60 16.75 -16.43
N TYR A 152 -16.82 15.68 -16.40
CA TYR A 152 -16.85 14.66 -15.35
C TYR A 152 -16.58 15.29 -13.98
N LEU A 153 -15.47 16.01 -13.82
CA LEU A 153 -15.14 16.70 -12.57
C LEU A 153 -16.25 17.66 -12.17
N LYS A 154 -16.88 18.36 -13.12
CA LYS A 154 -17.95 19.30 -12.79
C LYS A 154 -19.16 18.60 -12.18
N GLY A 155 -19.44 17.38 -12.61
CA GLY A 155 -20.49 16.52 -12.04
C GLY A 155 -20.15 15.91 -10.68
N MET A 156 -18.86 15.83 -10.33
CA MET A 156 -18.37 15.25 -9.07
C MET A 156 -18.21 16.27 -7.94
N GLN A 157 -18.38 17.56 -8.21
CA GLN A 157 -18.23 18.63 -7.22
C GLN A 157 -19.32 18.53 -6.13
N GLN A 158 -18.92 18.48 -4.87
CA GLN A 158 -19.80 18.26 -3.73
C GLN A 158 -20.50 19.54 -3.26
N GLU A 159 -21.54 19.41 -2.43
CA GLU A 159 -22.24 20.56 -1.81
C GLU A 159 -21.33 21.43 -0.95
N SER A 160 -20.25 20.86 -0.41
CA SER A 160 -19.19 21.58 0.31
C SER A 160 -18.41 22.56 -0.57
N GLY A 161 -18.54 22.46 -1.90
CA GLY A 161 -17.71 23.11 -2.90
C GLY A 161 -16.44 22.34 -3.26
N GLY A 162 -16.04 21.35 -2.46
CA GLY A 162 -14.84 20.54 -2.68
C GLY A 162 -15.09 19.22 -3.43
N PHE A 163 -14.07 18.38 -3.44
CA PHE A 163 -14.03 17.06 -4.07
C PHE A 163 -13.64 15.99 -3.06
N HIS A 164 -14.18 14.79 -3.24
CA HIS A 164 -13.82 13.61 -2.47
C HIS A 164 -13.18 12.57 -3.40
N TYR A 165 -12.46 11.60 -2.85
CA TYR A 165 -11.80 10.56 -3.65
C TYR A 165 -12.83 9.66 -4.37
N GLY A 166 -13.90 9.27 -3.67
CA GLY A 166 -14.95 8.41 -4.23
C GLY A 166 -15.88 7.82 -3.17
N GLY A 167 -16.95 7.17 -3.61
CA GLY A 167 -17.93 6.54 -2.70
C GLY A 167 -18.58 7.55 -1.76
N THR A 168 -18.44 7.34 -0.45
CA THR A 168 -19.01 8.24 0.58
C THR A 168 -17.97 9.06 1.32
N SER A 169 -16.80 9.20 0.70
CA SER A 169 -15.73 9.98 1.29
C SER A 169 -16.06 11.45 1.44
N ALA A 170 -15.53 12.09 2.49
CA ALA A 170 -15.71 13.52 2.61
C ALA A 170 -14.86 14.27 1.61
N SER A 171 -15.31 15.49 1.31
CA SER A 171 -14.48 16.44 0.59
C SER A 171 -13.20 16.69 1.38
N ASN A 172 -12.07 16.62 0.68
CA ASN A 172 -10.77 16.56 1.31
C ASN A 172 -9.72 17.36 0.52
N SER A 173 -8.66 17.76 1.23
CA SER A 173 -7.63 18.64 0.66
C SER A 173 -6.80 17.96 -0.43
N ALA A 174 -6.68 16.63 -0.44
CA ALA A 174 -5.91 15.91 -1.46
C ALA A 174 -6.63 15.97 -2.81
N SER A 175 -7.90 15.56 -2.83
CA SER A 175 -8.77 15.58 -4.02
C SER A 175 -8.94 17.01 -4.54
N ASP A 176 -9.19 17.98 -3.67
CA ASP A 176 -9.23 19.39 -4.06
C ASP A 176 -7.94 19.83 -4.74
N SER A 177 -6.78 19.43 -4.20
CA SER A 177 -5.48 19.83 -4.75
C SER A 177 -5.24 19.25 -6.14
N TRP A 178 -5.58 17.97 -6.36
CA TRP A 178 -5.48 17.33 -7.68
C TRP A 178 -6.43 17.97 -8.69
N VAL A 179 -7.67 18.21 -8.28
CA VAL A 179 -8.67 18.81 -9.17
C VAL A 179 -8.33 20.27 -9.48
N ILE A 180 -7.90 21.07 -8.50
CA ILE A 180 -7.45 22.46 -8.74
C ILE A 180 -6.28 22.49 -9.72
N GLN A 181 -5.26 21.64 -9.52
CA GLN A 181 -4.12 21.59 -10.45
C GLN A 181 -4.55 21.14 -11.84
N GLY A 182 -5.40 20.12 -11.97
CA GLY A 182 -5.96 19.68 -13.25
C GLY A 182 -6.75 20.77 -13.98
N ILE A 183 -7.60 21.51 -13.26
CA ILE A 183 -8.36 22.66 -13.80
C ILE A 183 -7.41 23.74 -14.32
N VAL A 184 -6.41 24.10 -13.51
CA VAL A 184 -5.42 25.12 -13.90
C VAL A 184 -4.58 24.66 -15.10
N ALA A 185 -4.18 23.39 -15.12
CA ALA A 185 -3.42 22.80 -16.22
C ALA A 185 -4.23 22.79 -17.53
N ALA A 186 -5.54 22.55 -17.45
CA ALA A 186 -6.44 22.66 -18.58
C ALA A 186 -6.64 24.12 -19.07
N GLY A 187 -6.28 25.12 -18.27
CA GLY A 187 -6.41 26.54 -18.60
C GLY A 187 -7.66 27.21 -18.01
N ASP A 188 -8.38 26.53 -17.12
CA ASP A 188 -9.56 27.04 -16.43
C ASP A 188 -9.22 27.72 -15.10
N ASN A 189 -10.14 28.55 -14.60
CA ASN A 189 -10.02 29.20 -13.30
C ASN A 189 -10.76 28.39 -12.21
N PRO A 190 -10.05 27.74 -11.27
CA PRO A 190 -10.67 26.92 -10.23
C PRO A 190 -11.58 27.71 -9.26
N ALA A 191 -11.37 29.02 -9.10
CA ALA A 191 -12.28 29.85 -8.30
C ALA A 191 -13.69 30.02 -8.93
N GLY A 192 -13.82 29.72 -10.23
CA GLY A 192 -15.11 29.66 -10.94
C GLY A 192 -15.84 28.33 -10.77
N TRP A 193 -15.17 27.31 -10.24
CA TRP A 193 -15.76 26.00 -10.00
C TRP A 193 -16.49 26.00 -8.66
N ARG A 194 -17.79 26.31 -8.70
CA ARG A 194 -18.64 26.53 -7.53
C ARG A 194 -19.87 25.63 -7.48
N VAL A 195 -20.27 25.30 -6.25
CA VAL A 195 -21.61 24.83 -5.87
C VAL A 195 -22.14 25.80 -4.81
N GLY A 196 -23.25 26.47 -5.11
CA GLY A 196 -23.73 27.60 -4.30
C GLY A 196 -22.68 28.72 -4.21
N GLU A 197 -22.35 29.15 -2.99
CA GLU A 197 -21.35 30.19 -2.73
C GLU A 197 -19.93 29.63 -2.52
N MET A 198 -19.75 28.32 -2.47
CA MET A 198 -18.46 27.68 -2.18
C MET A 198 -17.78 27.20 -3.48
N SER A 199 -16.54 27.64 -3.71
CA SER A 199 -15.67 27.03 -4.73
C SER A 199 -14.77 25.93 -4.15
N VAL A 200 -14.16 25.15 -5.04
CA VAL A 200 -13.11 24.18 -4.63
C VAL A 200 -11.93 24.87 -3.95
N VAL A 201 -11.61 26.10 -4.35
CA VAL A 201 -10.58 26.92 -3.71
C VAL A 201 -11.02 27.36 -2.30
N ASP A 202 -12.27 27.79 -2.16
CA ASP A 202 -12.84 28.18 -0.85
C ASP A 202 -12.86 27.00 0.11
N HIS A 203 -13.22 25.80 -0.38
CA HIS A 203 -13.19 24.58 0.42
C HIS A 203 -11.77 24.21 0.85
N LEU A 204 -10.80 24.16 -0.06
CA LEU A 204 -9.40 23.86 0.26
C LEU A 204 -8.82 24.84 1.28
N VAL A 205 -9.04 26.15 1.11
CA VAL A 205 -8.62 27.18 2.07
C VAL A 205 -9.30 26.99 3.43
N GLY A 206 -10.56 26.57 3.46
CA GLY A 206 -11.28 26.19 4.68
C GLY A 206 -10.64 25.03 5.44
N LEU A 207 -9.80 24.23 4.79
CA LEU A 207 -9.01 23.16 5.40
C LEU A 207 -7.62 23.63 5.90
N GLN A 208 -7.32 24.93 5.89
CA GLN A 208 -6.07 25.43 6.49
C GLN A 208 -6.19 25.60 8.01
N ASN A 209 -5.25 25.05 8.75
CA ASN A 209 -5.07 25.27 10.18
C ASN A 209 -4.44 26.65 10.47
N PRO A 210 -4.59 27.20 11.69
CA PRO A 210 -3.98 28.48 12.07
C PRO A 210 -2.46 28.53 11.96
N ASP A 211 -1.77 27.39 12.00
CA ASP A 211 -0.32 27.28 11.82
C ASP A 211 0.12 27.25 10.35
N GLY A 212 -0.84 27.29 9.42
CA GLY A 212 -0.63 27.28 7.97
C GLY A 212 -0.64 25.89 7.34
N SER A 213 -0.63 24.81 8.12
CA SER A 213 -0.76 23.44 7.62
C SER A 213 -2.18 23.14 7.12
N PHE A 214 -2.35 22.15 6.25
CA PHE A 214 -3.66 21.72 5.76
C PHE A 214 -4.05 20.38 6.39
N ARG A 215 -5.30 20.26 6.84
CA ARG A 215 -5.93 19.01 7.30
C ARG A 215 -6.51 18.23 6.11
N TYR A 216 -6.58 16.91 6.22
CA TYR A 216 -7.15 16.06 5.17
C TYR A 216 -8.63 16.38 4.94
N THR A 217 -9.46 16.37 5.98
CA THR A 217 -10.88 16.78 5.91
C THR A 217 -11.20 17.80 7.00
N ALA A 218 -12.43 18.31 7.06
CA ALA A 218 -12.84 19.25 8.13
C ALA A 218 -12.70 18.67 9.55
N TYR A 219 -12.68 17.34 9.68
CA TYR A 219 -12.66 16.62 10.95
C TYR A 219 -11.47 15.65 11.10
N VAL A 220 -10.67 15.45 10.03
CA VAL A 220 -9.45 14.63 10.06
C VAL A 220 -8.22 15.49 9.77
N THR A 221 -7.31 15.56 10.73
CA THR A 221 -6.06 16.35 10.66
C THR A 221 -4.83 15.56 10.19
N ASP A 222 -5.02 14.36 9.67
CA ASP A 222 -3.94 13.43 9.35
C ASP A 222 -3.03 13.92 8.21
N SER A 223 -1.76 13.52 8.26
CA SER A 223 -0.72 13.81 7.25
C SER A 223 -0.59 15.30 6.85
N PRO A 224 -0.48 16.24 7.81
CA PRO A 224 -0.50 17.68 7.51
C PRO A 224 0.62 18.08 6.55
N CYS A 225 1.80 17.45 6.63
CA CYS A 225 2.91 17.69 5.72
C CYS A 225 2.57 17.35 4.26
N ARG A 226 1.89 16.21 4.01
CA ARG A 226 1.51 15.79 2.65
C ARG A 226 0.39 16.65 2.11
N MET A 227 -0.64 16.90 2.92
CA MET A 227 -1.77 17.75 2.53
C MET A 227 -1.30 19.17 2.22
N THR A 228 -0.41 19.72 3.05
CA THR A 228 0.21 21.02 2.81
C THR A 228 1.04 21.00 1.52
N ALA A 229 1.83 19.96 1.29
CA ALA A 229 2.65 19.84 0.09
C ALA A 229 1.82 19.76 -1.21
N SER A 230 0.62 19.19 -1.16
CA SER A 230 -0.33 19.17 -2.29
C SER A 230 -1.11 20.50 -2.43
N ALA A 231 -1.55 21.08 -1.32
CA ALA A 231 -2.36 22.30 -1.31
C ALA A 231 -1.59 23.53 -1.79
N VAL A 232 -0.29 23.62 -1.47
CA VAL A 232 0.55 24.77 -1.86
C VAL A 232 0.60 24.98 -3.39
N PRO A 233 1.02 24.01 -4.23
CA PRO A 233 1.01 24.20 -5.68
C PRO A 233 -0.40 24.45 -6.24
N ALA A 234 -1.42 23.78 -5.70
CA ALA A 234 -2.81 23.98 -6.09
C ALA A 234 -3.28 25.43 -5.87
N LEU A 235 -3.15 25.96 -4.65
CA LEU A 235 -3.58 27.32 -4.30
C LEU A 235 -2.74 28.41 -5.00
N LEU A 236 -1.50 28.10 -5.37
CA LEU A 236 -0.64 28.99 -6.14
C LEU A 236 -0.90 28.93 -7.66
N GLY A 237 -1.79 28.04 -8.12
CA GLY A 237 -2.07 27.85 -9.54
C GLY A 237 -0.86 27.37 -10.33
N ARG A 238 -0.06 26.48 -9.72
CA ARG A 238 1.14 25.90 -10.34
C ARG A 238 0.98 24.38 -10.43
N PRO A 239 0.37 23.85 -11.50
CA PRO A 239 0.26 22.41 -11.71
C PRO A 239 1.61 21.80 -12.10
N TYR A 240 1.71 20.47 -12.04
CA TYR A 240 2.88 19.75 -12.52
C TYR A 240 2.97 19.77 -14.06
N PRO A 241 4.19 19.80 -14.63
CA PRO A 241 5.47 19.90 -13.96
C PRO A 241 5.74 21.30 -13.38
N ILE A 242 6.25 21.37 -12.13
CA ILE A 242 6.74 22.62 -11.56
C ILE A 242 8.10 22.93 -12.17
N LEU A 243 8.24 24.10 -12.81
CA LEU A 243 9.50 24.57 -13.37
C LEU A 243 10.25 25.51 -12.40
N PRO A 244 11.59 25.62 -12.51
CA PRO A 244 12.39 26.51 -11.66
C PRO A 244 11.90 27.95 -11.71
N SER A 245 11.78 28.60 -10.54
CA SER A 245 11.59 30.04 -10.48
C SER A 245 12.90 30.76 -10.86
N SER A 246 12.84 32.04 -11.21
CA SER A 246 14.02 32.87 -11.48
C SER A 246 15.00 32.95 -10.30
N ALA A 247 14.58 32.57 -9.09
CA ALA A 247 15.41 32.51 -7.89
C ALA A 247 16.24 31.21 -7.76
N VAL A 248 15.95 30.19 -8.58
CA VAL A 248 16.55 28.84 -8.50
C VAL A 248 17.61 28.64 -9.60
N GLN A 249 18.39 29.68 -9.93
CA GLN A 249 19.53 29.50 -10.82
C GLN A 249 20.73 28.93 -10.06
N PRO A 250 21.36 27.85 -10.55
CA PRO A 250 22.53 27.28 -9.90
C PRO A 250 23.69 28.28 -9.96
N SER A 251 24.38 28.49 -8.83
CA SER A 251 25.71 29.10 -8.86
C SER A 251 26.65 28.17 -9.64
N PRO A 252 27.50 28.69 -10.53
CA PRO A 252 28.44 27.86 -11.28
C PRO A 252 29.45 27.25 -10.31
N VAL A 253 29.40 25.93 -10.14
CA VAL A 253 30.37 25.18 -9.34
C VAL A 253 31.71 25.22 -10.08
N ALA A 254 32.69 25.87 -9.48
CA ALA A 254 34.07 25.84 -9.94
C ALA A 254 34.61 24.41 -9.86
N ALA A 255 35.12 23.90 -10.97
CA ALA A 255 35.79 22.61 -11.05
C ALA A 255 37.01 22.57 -10.10
N ALA A 256 36.99 21.67 -9.13
CA ALA A 256 38.15 21.35 -8.32
C ALA A 256 39.09 20.39 -9.09
N PRO A 257 40.43 20.49 -8.97
CA PRO A 257 41.36 19.70 -9.78
C PRO A 257 41.48 18.27 -9.29
N GLY A 258 41.79 17.38 -10.24
CA GLY A 258 41.73 15.93 -10.14
C GLY A 258 42.53 15.30 -9.00
N VAL A 259 41.92 14.26 -8.43
CA VAL A 259 42.63 13.21 -7.68
C VAL A 259 42.77 12.02 -8.62
N THR A 260 44.01 11.72 -8.99
CA THR A 260 44.41 10.50 -9.70
C THR A 260 44.20 9.28 -8.81
N ILE A 261 43.31 8.36 -9.21
CA ILE A 261 43.22 7.03 -8.62
C ILE A 261 44.06 6.07 -9.48
N ALA A 262 45.07 5.49 -8.85
CA ALA A 262 45.95 4.49 -9.42
C ALA A 262 45.18 3.18 -9.66
N ALA A 263 45.39 2.60 -10.83
CA ALA A 263 44.87 1.29 -11.21
C ALA A 263 45.46 0.19 -10.31
N ALA A 264 44.57 -0.59 -9.67
CA ALA A 264 44.91 -1.86 -9.06
C ALA A 264 44.08 -2.95 -9.74
N THR A 265 44.69 -3.58 -10.73
CA THR A 265 44.27 -4.86 -11.29
C THR A 265 44.54 -5.97 -10.27
N ALA A 266 43.48 -6.61 -9.78
CA ALA A 266 43.56 -7.93 -9.17
C ALA A 266 42.27 -8.70 -9.47
N THR A 267 42.36 -9.62 -10.42
CA THR A 267 41.39 -10.67 -10.70
C THR A 267 41.25 -11.57 -9.46
N PRO A 268 40.04 -11.87 -8.94
CA PRO A 268 39.89 -12.98 -8.01
C PRO A 268 39.94 -14.29 -8.81
N ALA A 269 40.88 -15.15 -8.46
CA ALA A 269 40.93 -16.52 -8.92
C ALA A 269 39.73 -17.31 -8.36
N SER A 270 39.02 -18.01 -9.23
CA SER A 270 38.04 -19.03 -8.90
C SER A 270 38.65 -20.07 -7.96
N THR A 271 38.16 -20.13 -6.73
CA THR A 271 38.53 -21.18 -5.77
C THR A 271 37.51 -22.32 -5.91
N PRO A 272 37.92 -23.60 -5.89
CA PRO A 272 37.03 -24.72 -6.19
C PRO A 272 35.99 -24.90 -5.08
N ILE A 273 34.75 -25.16 -5.51
CA ILE A 273 33.65 -25.65 -4.68
C ILE A 273 34.11 -26.92 -3.95
N PRO A 274 34.06 -26.99 -2.61
CA PRO A 274 34.25 -28.25 -1.90
C PRO A 274 33.11 -29.19 -2.24
N ALA A 275 33.49 -30.41 -2.61
CA ALA A 275 32.58 -31.49 -2.93
C ALA A 275 31.54 -31.72 -1.84
N THR A 276 30.33 -31.94 -2.33
CA THR A 276 29.11 -32.42 -1.69
C THR A 276 29.39 -33.32 -0.50
N THR A 277 29.07 -32.83 0.70
CA THR A 277 28.79 -33.69 1.84
C THR A 277 27.46 -34.37 1.58
N ASP A 278 27.50 -35.70 1.52
CA ASP A 278 26.36 -36.61 1.43
C ASP A 278 25.32 -36.27 2.50
N ILE A 279 24.18 -35.69 2.09
CA ILE A 279 23.00 -35.48 2.94
C ILE A 279 22.01 -36.56 2.55
N GLY A 280 21.70 -37.45 3.48
CA GLY A 280 20.82 -38.61 3.26
C GLY A 280 19.55 -38.26 2.47
N GLU A 281 19.15 -39.21 1.63
CA GLU A 281 18.14 -39.17 0.55
C GLU A 281 16.70 -38.82 1.00
N ARG A 282 16.47 -37.69 1.68
CA ARG A 282 15.11 -37.17 1.86
C ARG A 282 14.71 -36.42 0.60
N THR A 283 13.84 -37.02 -0.20
CA THR A 283 13.14 -36.31 -1.27
C THR A 283 11.66 -36.29 -0.92
N VAL A 284 11.08 -35.10 -0.82
CA VAL A 284 9.65 -34.91 -0.55
C VAL A 284 9.06 -34.17 -1.74
N THR A 285 7.92 -34.66 -2.21
CA THR A 285 7.11 -33.94 -3.19
C THR A 285 5.88 -33.43 -2.47
N VAL A 286 5.64 -32.13 -2.56
CA VAL A 286 4.45 -31.47 -2.02
C VAL A 286 3.67 -30.84 -3.17
N THR A 287 2.38 -30.63 -2.95
CA THR A 287 1.56 -29.77 -3.80
C THR A 287 1.31 -28.49 -3.03
N ASP A 288 1.66 -27.35 -3.60
CA ASP A 288 1.42 -26.05 -2.98
C ASP A 288 -0.03 -25.56 -3.24
N ASP A 289 -0.39 -24.40 -2.71
CA ASP A 289 -1.78 -23.92 -2.76
C ASP A 289 -2.25 -23.44 -4.12
N PHE A 290 -1.31 -23.29 -5.06
CA PHE A 290 -1.60 -22.99 -6.46
C PHE A 290 -1.67 -24.27 -7.30
N GLY A 291 -1.54 -25.45 -6.68
CA GLY A 291 -1.57 -26.75 -7.33
C GLY A 291 -0.24 -27.17 -7.95
N GLU A 292 0.85 -26.43 -7.68
CA GLU A 292 2.15 -26.74 -8.24
C GLU A 292 2.83 -27.88 -7.47
N ILE A 293 3.37 -28.83 -8.23
CA ILE A 293 4.07 -29.98 -7.66
C ILE A 293 5.54 -29.61 -7.48
N VAL A 294 5.95 -29.45 -6.23
CA VAL A 294 7.30 -29.02 -5.87
C VAL A 294 8.08 -30.18 -5.26
N THR A 295 9.23 -30.50 -5.84
CA THR A 295 10.14 -31.51 -5.29
C THR A 295 11.23 -30.85 -4.45
N ILE A 296 11.23 -31.13 -3.16
CA ILE A 296 12.26 -30.71 -2.21
C ILE A 296 13.29 -31.85 -2.07
N ARG A 297 14.56 -31.51 -2.28
CA ARG A 297 15.69 -32.43 -2.13
C ARG A 297 16.49 -32.06 -0.90
N GLY A 298 16.63 -33.00 0.02
CA GLY A 298 17.25 -32.79 1.33
C GLY A 298 16.34 -32.03 2.29
N ILE A 299 16.92 -31.58 3.41
CA ILE A 299 16.25 -30.73 4.40
C ILE A 299 16.74 -29.29 4.18
N PRO A 300 15.86 -28.34 3.79
CA PRO A 300 16.23 -26.94 3.61
C PRO A 300 16.91 -26.34 4.85
N GLN A 301 18.06 -25.69 4.64
CA GLN A 301 18.87 -25.01 5.66
C GLN A 301 18.93 -23.48 5.46
N ARG A 302 18.57 -22.98 4.27
CA ARG A 302 18.62 -21.56 3.89
C ARG A 302 17.30 -21.15 3.27
N ILE A 303 16.40 -20.65 4.11
CA ILE A 303 15.04 -20.33 3.75
C ILE A 303 14.89 -18.81 3.57
N VAL A 304 14.38 -18.39 2.42
CA VAL A 304 13.90 -17.01 2.22
C VAL A 304 12.38 -16.99 2.38
N SER A 305 11.90 -16.09 3.23
CA SER A 305 10.47 -15.88 3.46
C SER A 305 10.00 -14.61 2.76
N LEU A 306 9.03 -14.73 1.84
CA LEU A 306 8.51 -13.62 1.05
C LEU A 306 7.21 -13.02 1.60
N ALA A 307 6.84 -13.35 2.84
CA ALA A 307 5.70 -12.76 3.52
C ALA A 307 5.78 -12.83 5.05
N PRO A 308 5.11 -11.92 5.78
CA PRO A 308 5.01 -12.01 7.22
C PRO A 308 4.38 -13.33 7.69
N SER A 309 3.24 -13.75 7.12
CA SER A 309 2.58 -15.03 7.44
C SER A 309 3.53 -16.23 7.33
N ASN A 310 4.27 -16.33 6.22
CA ASN A 310 5.26 -17.38 6.00
C ASN A 310 6.35 -17.37 7.07
N THR A 311 6.80 -16.17 7.47
CA THR A 311 7.81 -16.01 8.52
C THR A 311 7.28 -16.53 9.85
N GLU A 312 6.05 -16.19 10.22
CA GLU A 312 5.44 -16.63 11.46
C GLU A 312 5.31 -18.16 11.53
N ILE A 313 4.90 -18.82 10.44
CA ILE A 313 4.86 -20.28 10.36
C ILE A 313 6.26 -20.87 10.56
N LEU A 314 7.28 -20.34 9.88
CA LEU A 314 8.66 -20.83 10.02
C LEU A 314 9.16 -20.72 11.46
N TYR A 315 8.87 -19.62 12.16
CA TYR A 315 9.28 -19.45 13.55
C TYR A 315 8.47 -20.33 14.51
N ALA A 316 7.17 -20.53 14.29
CA ALA A 316 6.35 -21.47 15.06
C ALA A 316 6.90 -22.90 14.99
N LEU A 317 7.47 -23.29 13.85
CA LEU A 317 8.14 -24.58 13.66
C LEU A 317 9.60 -24.62 14.16
N GLY A 318 10.08 -23.53 14.76
CA GLY A 318 11.43 -23.39 15.28
C GLY A 318 12.51 -23.41 14.20
N LEU A 319 12.22 -22.82 13.04
CA LEU A 319 13.14 -22.70 11.90
C LEU A 319 13.82 -21.32 11.79
N GLY A 320 13.67 -20.45 12.81
CA GLY A 320 14.20 -19.07 12.79
C GLY A 320 15.67 -18.96 12.39
N ASP A 321 16.52 -19.90 12.82
CA ASP A 321 17.94 -19.94 12.47
C ASP A 321 18.21 -20.26 10.99
N ARG A 322 17.27 -20.96 10.33
CA ARG A 322 17.34 -21.30 8.90
C ARG A 322 16.77 -20.20 8.02
N VAL A 323 16.05 -19.23 8.59
CA VAL A 323 15.55 -18.06 7.84
C VAL A 323 16.72 -17.10 7.59
N VAL A 324 17.13 -16.97 6.33
CA VAL A 324 18.29 -16.15 5.93
C VAL A 324 17.89 -14.75 5.48
N SER A 325 16.66 -14.56 5.01
CA SER A 325 16.11 -13.24 4.66
C SER A 325 14.58 -13.23 4.69
N VAL A 326 14.01 -12.05 4.87
CA VAL A 326 12.56 -11.80 4.99
C VAL A 326 12.16 -10.53 4.22
N THR A 327 10.86 -10.23 4.11
CA THR A 327 10.40 -8.96 3.51
C THR A 327 10.51 -7.78 4.48
N ASP A 328 10.40 -6.58 3.95
CA ASP A 328 10.37 -5.32 4.71
C ASP A 328 9.25 -5.30 5.77
N TYR A 329 8.21 -6.10 5.60
CA TYR A 329 7.02 -6.15 6.47
C TYR A 329 7.06 -7.25 7.53
N CYS A 330 8.05 -8.15 7.48
CA CYS A 330 8.18 -9.21 8.48
C CYS A 330 8.65 -8.64 9.81
N ASN A 331 7.74 -8.61 10.77
CA ASN A 331 7.87 -7.95 12.06
C ASN A 331 7.58 -8.85 13.27
N TYR A 332 7.21 -10.11 13.04
CA TYR A 332 6.96 -11.10 14.09
C TYR A 332 7.60 -12.46 13.75
N PRO A 333 8.19 -13.16 14.74
CA PRO A 333 8.48 -12.66 16.09
C PRO A 333 9.55 -11.54 16.05
N PRO A 334 9.86 -10.85 17.17
CA PRO A 334 10.78 -9.70 17.15
C PRO A 334 12.13 -9.98 16.49
N GLU A 335 12.63 -11.22 16.56
CA GLU A 335 13.86 -11.67 15.92
C GLU A 335 13.82 -11.60 14.37
N ALA A 336 12.63 -11.58 13.77
CA ALA A 336 12.46 -11.42 12.32
C ALA A 336 12.81 -10.00 11.84
N LEU A 337 12.77 -8.98 12.73
CA LEU A 337 13.14 -7.61 12.39
C LEU A 337 14.61 -7.49 11.99
N ASP A 338 15.48 -8.28 12.62
CA ASP A 338 16.92 -8.28 12.41
C ASP A 338 17.37 -9.03 11.14
N LYS A 339 16.45 -9.76 10.49
CA LYS A 339 16.78 -10.53 9.29
C LYS A 339 16.99 -9.61 8.08
N PRO A 340 17.96 -9.92 7.19
CA PRO A 340 18.17 -9.19 5.94
C PRO A 340 16.88 -9.08 5.11
N LYS A 341 16.69 -7.92 4.46
CA LYS A 341 15.45 -7.60 3.74
C LYS A 341 15.58 -7.78 2.23
N VAL A 342 14.66 -8.54 1.63
CA VAL A 342 14.58 -8.82 0.18
C VAL A 342 13.55 -7.98 -0.57
N GLY A 343 13.09 -6.87 0.02
CA GLY A 343 12.10 -5.96 -0.57
C GLY A 343 10.70 -6.13 0.01
N GLY A 344 9.72 -5.56 -0.69
CA GLY A 344 8.33 -5.54 -0.24
C GLY A 344 7.56 -6.82 -0.54
N TYR A 345 6.28 -6.82 -0.21
CA TYR A 345 5.36 -7.95 -0.43
C TYR A 345 5.13 -8.24 -1.92
N SER A 346 4.77 -7.22 -2.72
CA SER A 346 4.59 -7.35 -4.17
C SER A 346 5.78 -6.80 -4.98
N THR A 347 6.77 -6.21 -4.30
CA THR A 347 7.95 -5.57 -4.89
C THR A 347 9.24 -6.27 -4.43
N ILE A 348 9.24 -7.60 -4.56
CA ILE A 348 10.38 -8.45 -4.20
C ILE A 348 11.58 -8.10 -5.08
N ASN A 349 12.75 -7.95 -4.46
CA ASN A 349 14.01 -7.77 -5.16
C ASN A 349 14.64 -9.16 -5.43
N ILE A 350 14.49 -9.64 -6.66
CA ILE A 350 14.90 -10.98 -7.09
C ILE A 350 16.42 -11.17 -6.94
N GLU A 351 17.22 -10.15 -7.23
CA GLU A 351 18.68 -10.21 -7.12
C GLU A 351 19.12 -10.46 -5.68
N LYS A 352 18.45 -9.84 -4.69
CA LYS A 352 18.70 -10.10 -3.27
C LYS A 352 18.29 -11.50 -2.85
N VAL A 353 17.18 -12.02 -3.39
CA VAL A 353 16.77 -13.41 -3.13
C VAL A 353 17.84 -14.37 -3.68
N ILE A 354 18.34 -14.15 -4.90
CA ILE A 354 19.43 -14.94 -5.49
C ILE A 354 20.71 -14.84 -4.64
N ALA A 355 21.10 -13.64 -4.25
CA ALA A 355 22.30 -13.39 -3.46
C ALA A 355 22.23 -14.01 -2.05
N ALA A 356 21.03 -14.27 -1.53
CA ALA A 356 20.84 -14.99 -0.27
C ALA A 356 21.12 -16.51 -0.40
N GLU A 357 21.29 -17.03 -1.63
CA GLU A 357 21.55 -18.45 -1.92
C GLU A 357 20.58 -19.39 -1.17
N PRO A 358 19.25 -19.25 -1.36
CA PRO A 358 18.29 -20.10 -0.68
C PRO A 358 18.24 -21.51 -1.27
N ASP A 359 17.97 -22.49 -0.42
CA ASP A 359 17.57 -23.84 -0.82
C ASP A 359 16.04 -24.05 -0.73
N LEU A 360 15.32 -23.09 -0.15
CA LEU A 360 13.86 -22.97 -0.20
C LEU A 360 13.44 -21.50 -0.19
N VAL A 361 12.47 -21.16 -1.02
CA VAL A 361 11.75 -19.88 -0.96
C VAL A 361 10.29 -20.16 -0.64
N LEU A 362 9.77 -19.55 0.44
CA LEU A 362 8.34 -19.56 0.75
C LEU A 362 7.70 -18.28 0.20
N ALA A 363 6.91 -18.44 -0.86
CA ALA A 363 6.11 -17.38 -1.47
C ALA A 363 4.66 -17.42 -0.95
N THR A 364 3.88 -16.41 -1.27
CA THR A 364 2.45 -16.36 -0.96
C THR A 364 1.65 -15.59 -2.02
N PHE A 365 0.32 -15.70 -1.97
CA PHE A 365 -0.58 -14.87 -2.76
C PHE A 365 -0.31 -13.37 -2.59
N GLY A 366 -0.03 -12.67 -3.68
CA GLY A 366 0.31 -11.25 -3.69
C GLY A 366 1.80 -10.96 -3.85
N ASN A 367 2.67 -11.97 -3.71
CA ASN A 367 3.89 -12.01 -4.51
C ASN A 367 3.47 -12.19 -5.98
N THR A 368 4.01 -11.38 -6.91
CA THR A 368 3.55 -11.43 -8.30
C THR A 368 3.91 -12.76 -8.97
N GLU A 369 3.04 -13.26 -9.85
CA GLU A 369 3.28 -14.49 -10.61
C GLU A 369 4.62 -14.42 -11.38
N ASP A 370 4.91 -13.28 -12.02
CA ASP A 370 6.21 -13.04 -12.69
C ASP A 370 7.41 -13.16 -11.73
N ALA A 371 7.30 -12.67 -10.50
CA ALA A 371 8.39 -12.80 -9.52
C ALA A 371 8.62 -14.26 -9.13
N VAL A 372 7.54 -15.01 -8.85
CA VAL A 372 7.61 -16.43 -8.49
C VAL A 372 8.17 -17.26 -9.65
N ASP A 373 7.70 -17.04 -10.87
CA ASP A 373 8.14 -17.76 -12.06
C ASP A 373 9.59 -17.48 -12.43
N ARG A 374 10.06 -16.24 -12.24
CA ARG A 374 11.48 -15.90 -12.40
C ARG A 374 12.35 -16.66 -11.40
N LEU A 375 11.97 -16.68 -10.13
CA LEU A 375 12.71 -17.43 -9.10
C LEU A 375 12.80 -18.93 -9.45
N ARG A 376 11.69 -19.52 -9.90
CA ARG A 376 11.65 -20.91 -10.41
C ARG A 376 12.53 -21.09 -11.65
N THR A 377 12.53 -20.14 -12.59
CA THR A 377 13.36 -20.15 -13.81
C THR A 377 14.86 -20.12 -13.49
N PHE A 378 15.25 -19.44 -12.40
CA PHE A 378 16.61 -19.46 -11.88
C PHE A 378 16.97 -20.77 -11.13
N GLY A 379 16.08 -21.76 -11.14
CA GLY A 379 16.32 -23.09 -10.57
C GLY A 379 16.09 -23.18 -9.06
N MET A 380 15.43 -22.19 -8.45
CA MET A 380 15.10 -22.23 -7.02
C MET A 380 13.89 -23.10 -6.75
N THR A 381 13.88 -23.75 -5.59
CA THR A 381 12.70 -24.43 -5.06
C THR A 381 11.80 -23.41 -4.39
N VAL A 382 10.62 -23.16 -4.97
CA VAL A 382 9.63 -22.20 -4.47
C VAL A 382 8.34 -22.93 -4.12
N VAL A 383 7.89 -22.80 -2.87
CA VAL A 383 6.58 -23.28 -2.40
C VAL A 383 5.70 -22.07 -2.08
N SER A 384 4.51 -22.00 -2.66
CA SER A 384 3.61 -20.86 -2.53
C SER A 384 2.38 -21.18 -1.67
N LEU A 385 2.13 -20.33 -0.66
CA LEU A 385 1.01 -20.48 0.28
C LEU A 385 -0.11 -19.48 -0.04
N ASN A 386 -1.37 -19.88 0.08
CA ASN A 386 -2.55 -19.05 -0.13
C ASN A 386 -3.72 -19.57 0.72
N PRO A 387 -3.63 -19.46 2.06
CA PRO A 387 -4.70 -19.89 2.93
C PRO A 387 -5.87 -18.92 2.79
N LEU A 388 -7.07 -19.46 2.56
CA LEU A 388 -8.31 -18.67 2.45
C LEU A 388 -9.20 -18.80 3.70
N THR A 389 -8.93 -19.82 4.52
CA THR A 389 -9.65 -20.12 5.77
C THR A 389 -8.67 -20.47 6.89
N ILE A 390 -9.13 -20.43 8.14
CA ILE A 390 -8.34 -20.86 9.32
C ILE A 390 -7.91 -22.32 9.17
N ASN A 391 -8.76 -23.18 8.59
CA ASN A 391 -8.38 -24.56 8.29
C ASN A 391 -7.26 -24.65 7.25
N ASP A 392 -7.25 -23.78 6.24
CA ASP A 392 -6.14 -23.71 5.29
C ASP A 392 -4.85 -23.27 5.98
N VAL A 393 -4.91 -22.34 6.95
CA VAL A 393 -3.73 -21.98 7.77
C VAL A 393 -3.16 -23.20 8.48
N LEU A 394 -4.00 -24.05 9.09
CA LEU A 394 -3.54 -25.27 9.75
C LEU A 394 -2.87 -26.23 8.75
N ARG A 395 -3.48 -26.42 7.58
CA ARG A 395 -2.90 -27.23 6.50
C ARG A 395 -1.57 -26.66 6.00
N ASP A 396 -1.44 -25.34 5.91
CA ASP A 396 -0.21 -24.68 5.47
C ASP A 396 0.91 -24.85 6.50
N VAL A 397 0.60 -24.87 7.80
CA VAL A 397 1.56 -25.25 8.85
C VAL A 397 2.08 -26.68 8.64
N GLU A 398 1.20 -27.63 8.32
CA GLU A 398 1.59 -29.02 7.99
C GLU A 398 2.42 -29.08 6.71
N LEU A 399 2.04 -28.34 5.66
CA LEU A 399 2.75 -28.26 4.39
C LEU A 399 4.17 -27.73 4.57
N VAL A 400 4.34 -26.65 5.34
CA VAL A 400 5.68 -26.12 5.67
C VAL A 400 6.44 -27.12 6.54
N GLY A 401 5.78 -27.81 7.48
CA GLY A 401 6.37 -28.91 8.25
C GLY A 401 6.95 -30.00 7.36
N ALA A 402 6.18 -30.51 6.40
CA ALA A 402 6.60 -31.53 5.45
C ALA A 402 7.74 -31.05 4.54
N THR A 403 7.68 -29.79 4.08
CA THR A 403 8.68 -29.15 3.22
C THR A 403 10.02 -29.00 3.94
N THR A 404 10.01 -28.78 5.25
CA THR A 404 11.21 -28.40 6.03
C THR A 404 11.74 -29.49 6.96
N GLY A 405 11.10 -30.66 6.99
CA GLY A 405 11.47 -31.77 7.87
C GLY A 405 11.09 -31.54 9.33
N GLN A 406 10.01 -30.80 9.57
CA GLN A 406 9.48 -30.45 10.89
C GLN A 406 8.06 -30.98 11.12
N GLU A 407 7.72 -32.15 10.55
CA GLU A 407 6.38 -32.73 10.62
C GLU A 407 5.87 -32.91 12.06
N GLU A 408 6.72 -33.41 12.98
CA GLU A 408 6.33 -33.59 14.38
C GLU A 408 6.01 -32.26 15.06
N ARG A 409 6.79 -31.20 14.78
CA ARG A 409 6.53 -29.86 15.32
C ARG A 409 5.29 -29.23 14.70
N ALA A 410 5.06 -29.44 13.41
CA ALA A 410 3.87 -28.96 12.72
C ALA A 410 2.61 -29.62 13.27
N ALA A 411 2.62 -30.94 13.45
CA ALA A 411 1.51 -31.67 14.05
C ALA A 411 1.20 -31.17 15.47
N ALA A 412 2.23 -30.99 16.31
CA ALA A 412 2.04 -30.45 17.66
C ALA A 412 1.50 -29.00 17.65
N CYS A 413 1.97 -28.16 16.71
CA CYS A 413 1.47 -26.80 16.55
C CYS A 413 0.00 -26.80 16.11
N VAL A 414 -0.38 -27.66 15.17
CA VAL A 414 -1.77 -27.77 14.69
C VAL A 414 -2.69 -28.30 15.79
N GLU A 415 -2.25 -29.30 16.57
CA GLU A 415 -3.02 -29.83 17.70
C GLU A 415 -3.30 -28.74 18.75
N ASP A 416 -2.32 -27.90 19.07
CA ASP A 416 -2.48 -26.77 19.98
C ASP A 416 -3.49 -25.73 19.44
N LEU A 417 -3.32 -25.32 18.18
CA LEU A 417 -4.22 -24.35 17.55
C LEU A 417 -5.66 -24.88 17.46
N GLN A 418 -5.85 -26.16 17.12
CA GLN A 418 -7.16 -26.81 17.09
C GLN A 418 -7.81 -26.86 18.47
N ALA A 419 -7.05 -27.18 19.52
CA ALA A 419 -7.56 -27.19 20.88
C ALA A 419 -8.04 -25.80 21.33
N ARG A 420 -7.29 -24.75 20.97
CA ARG A 420 -7.65 -23.34 21.25
C ARG A 420 -8.89 -22.90 20.48
N ILE A 421 -8.97 -23.22 19.19
CA ILE A 421 -10.17 -22.99 18.37
C ILE A 421 -11.39 -23.68 19.00
N GLN A 422 -11.27 -24.96 19.39
CA GLN A 422 -12.36 -25.72 19.99
C GLN A 422 -12.82 -25.11 21.33
N ALA A 423 -11.88 -24.60 22.14
CA ALA A 423 -12.20 -23.95 23.41
C ALA A 423 -13.07 -22.69 23.23
N VAL A 424 -12.96 -22.00 22.10
CA VAL A 424 -13.84 -20.89 21.72
C VAL A 424 -15.17 -21.42 21.18
N THR A 425 -15.12 -22.30 20.18
CA THR A 425 -16.34 -22.75 19.47
C THR A 425 -17.30 -23.56 20.34
N ASP A 426 -16.79 -24.35 21.30
CA ASP A 426 -17.60 -25.08 22.29
C ASP A 426 -18.53 -24.14 23.10
N LYS A 427 -18.11 -22.89 23.30
CA LYS A 427 -18.88 -21.88 24.03
C LYS A 427 -19.81 -21.05 23.13
N THR A 428 -19.45 -20.87 21.86
CA THR A 428 -20.11 -19.90 20.96
C THR A 428 -21.08 -20.54 19.97
N GLU A 429 -20.88 -21.80 19.56
CA GLU A 429 -21.70 -22.45 18.52
C GLU A 429 -23.19 -22.57 18.89
N ALA A 430 -23.47 -22.84 20.17
CA ALA A 430 -24.82 -23.05 20.69
C ALA A 430 -25.57 -21.75 21.03
N LEU A 431 -24.96 -20.57 20.80
CA LEU A 431 -25.60 -19.29 21.05
C LEU A 431 -26.76 -19.07 20.09
N VAL A 432 -27.94 -18.80 20.67
CA VAL A 432 -29.17 -18.50 19.92
C VAL A 432 -29.14 -17.06 19.41
N GLU A 433 -28.72 -16.13 20.27
CA GLU A 433 -28.57 -14.72 19.94
C GLU A 433 -27.08 -14.46 19.67
N LYS A 434 -26.77 -13.96 18.48
CA LYS A 434 -25.41 -13.62 18.04
C LYS A 434 -25.38 -12.14 17.68
N PRO A 435 -24.56 -11.32 18.36
CA PRO A 435 -24.52 -9.89 18.08
C PRO A 435 -24.10 -9.63 16.63
N SER A 436 -24.68 -8.58 16.04
CA SER A 436 -24.27 -8.07 14.73
C SER A 436 -22.93 -7.34 14.82
N VAL A 437 -22.01 -7.65 13.92
CA VAL A 437 -20.62 -7.19 13.98
C VAL A 437 -20.20 -6.64 12.62
N ALA A 438 -19.60 -5.45 12.62
CA ALA A 438 -18.89 -4.92 11.47
C ALA A 438 -17.38 -4.94 11.73
N HIS A 439 -16.60 -5.53 10.82
CA HIS A 439 -15.16 -5.32 10.79
C HIS A 439 -14.80 -4.28 9.73
N VAL A 440 -14.11 -3.22 10.16
CA VAL A 440 -13.77 -2.05 9.33
C VAL A 440 -12.25 -1.96 9.16
N VAL A 441 -11.79 -2.05 7.92
CA VAL A 441 -10.37 -1.95 7.57
C VAL A 441 -9.95 -0.51 7.29
N TRP A 442 -10.88 0.35 6.85
CA TRP A 442 -10.63 1.75 6.55
C TRP A 442 -11.88 2.61 6.77
N TYR A 443 -11.69 3.90 7.06
CA TYR A 443 -12.77 4.78 7.49
C TYR A 443 -13.25 5.75 6.40
N ASP A 444 -12.43 6.08 5.40
CA ASP A 444 -12.77 7.10 4.40
C ASP A 444 -12.25 6.77 2.97
N PRO A 445 -13.09 6.17 2.10
CA PRO A 445 -14.45 5.72 2.38
C PRO A 445 -14.49 4.50 3.32
N ILE A 446 -15.63 4.25 3.95
CA ILE A 446 -15.79 3.13 4.89
C ILE A 446 -15.61 1.80 4.13
N TRP A 447 -14.60 1.04 4.53
CA TRP A 447 -14.24 -0.22 3.91
C TRP A 447 -14.37 -1.36 4.91
N VAL A 448 -15.19 -2.35 4.58
CA VAL A 448 -15.52 -3.46 5.50
C VAL A 448 -14.99 -4.79 4.98
N SER A 449 -14.74 -5.71 5.91
CA SER A 449 -14.53 -7.12 5.58
C SER A 449 -15.89 -7.82 5.47
N GLY A 450 -16.25 -8.22 4.25
CA GLY A 450 -17.43 -9.03 3.97
C GLY A 450 -17.16 -10.53 4.05
N GLY A 451 -18.04 -11.35 3.48
CA GLY A 451 -17.92 -12.80 3.45
C GLY A 451 -16.71 -13.28 2.66
N GLU A 452 -16.31 -14.54 2.88
CA GLU A 452 -15.12 -15.14 2.25
C GLU A 452 -13.80 -14.45 2.69
N THR A 453 -13.78 -13.89 3.91
CA THR A 453 -12.58 -13.29 4.52
C THR A 453 -12.24 -13.96 5.85
N PHE A 454 -10.99 -13.87 6.28
CA PHE A 454 -10.57 -14.33 7.62
C PHE A 454 -11.36 -13.62 8.73
N GLN A 455 -11.68 -12.33 8.56
CA GLN A 455 -12.43 -11.57 9.56
C GLN A 455 -13.87 -12.08 9.68
N ASP A 456 -14.52 -12.44 8.57
CA ASP A 456 -15.83 -13.07 8.56
C ASP A 456 -15.84 -14.41 9.29
N GLU A 457 -14.82 -15.24 9.03
CA GLU A 457 -14.66 -16.54 9.69
C GLU A 457 -14.41 -16.37 11.20
N VAL A 458 -13.49 -15.47 11.58
CA VAL A 458 -13.21 -15.12 12.99
C VAL A 458 -14.47 -14.63 13.70
N ILE A 459 -15.22 -13.68 13.12
CA ILE A 459 -16.47 -13.17 13.71
C ILE A 459 -17.47 -14.31 13.91
N THR A 460 -17.64 -15.16 12.90
CA THR A 460 -18.61 -16.26 12.93
C THR A 460 -18.25 -17.29 14.00
N MET A 461 -16.97 -17.68 14.07
CA MET A 461 -16.46 -18.64 15.06
C MET A 461 -16.47 -18.06 16.48
N ALA A 462 -16.27 -16.75 16.63
CA ALA A 462 -16.41 -16.02 17.88
C ALA A 462 -17.87 -15.87 18.35
N GLY A 463 -18.85 -16.36 17.59
CA GLY A 463 -20.27 -16.30 17.95
C GLY A 463 -20.96 -14.99 17.62
N GLY A 464 -20.40 -14.18 16.72
CA GLY A 464 -21.05 -13.01 16.13
C GLY A 464 -21.70 -13.31 14.77
N THR A 465 -22.34 -12.29 14.20
CA THR A 465 -22.85 -12.29 12.81
C THR A 465 -22.23 -11.12 12.07
N ASN A 466 -21.44 -11.37 11.02
CA ASN A 466 -20.89 -10.29 10.19
C ASN A 466 -22.02 -9.59 9.40
N THR A 467 -22.27 -8.32 9.71
CA THR A 467 -23.38 -7.56 9.13
C THR A 467 -23.19 -7.26 7.64
N PHE A 468 -21.97 -7.38 7.13
CA PHE A 468 -21.62 -7.16 5.72
C PHE A 468 -21.24 -8.44 4.98
N ASN A 469 -21.59 -9.62 5.49
CA ASN A 469 -21.23 -10.91 4.89
C ASN A 469 -21.69 -11.11 3.43
N SER A 470 -22.70 -10.37 2.98
CA SER A 470 -23.21 -10.42 1.60
C SER A 470 -22.26 -9.77 0.58
N ILE A 471 -21.32 -8.95 1.04
CA ILE A 471 -20.21 -8.43 0.25
C ILE A 471 -19.15 -9.52 0.18
N GLY A 472 -18.76 -9.98 -1.01
CA GLY A 472 -17.64 -10.92 -1.14
C GLY A 472 -16.30 -10.20 -1.00
N GLY A 473 -15.41 -10.73 -0.16
CA GLY A 473 -14.11 -10.12 0.13
C GLY A 473 -14.22 -8.78 0.88
N TRP A 474 -13.39 -7.82 0.53
CA TRP A 474 -13.42 -6.46 1.09
C TRP A 474 -14.16 -5.51 0.15
N GLY A 475 -15.10 -4.71 0.67
CA GLY A 475 -15.95 -3.85 -0.17
C GLY A 475 -16.34 -2.55 0.50
N ILE A 476 -16.34 -1.47 -0.29
CA ILE A 476 -16.69 -0.12 0.19
C ILE A 476 -18.19 -0.07 0.42
N VAL A 477 -18.59 0.43 1.57
CA VAL A 477 -19.99 0.63 1.93
C VAL A 477 -20.33 2.10 2.02
N GLY A 478 -21.57 2.43 1.66
CA GLY A 478 -22.04 3.80 1.78
C GLY A 478 -22.20 4.21 3.24
N LEU A 479 -21.89 5.46 3.58
CA LEU A 479 -22.15 6.02 4.90
C LEU A 479 -23.58 5.82 5.39
N GLU A 480 -24.59 6.08 4.54
CA GLU A 480 -26.00 5.90 4.92
C GLU A 480 -26.36 4.42 5.13
N GLU A 481 -25.81 3.55 4.28
CA GLU A 481 -25.95 2.10 4.39
C GLU A 481 -25.34 1.62 5.71
N PHE A 482 -24.09 1.99 6.00
CA PHE A 482 -23.40 1.60 7.23
C PHE A 482 -24.19 2.02 8.47
N ILE A 483 -24.70 3.25 8.48
CA ILE A 483 -25.44 3.72 9.66
C ILE A 483 -26.85 3.14 9.76
N THR A 484 -27.50 2.81 8.64
CA THR A 484 -28.81 2.16 8.67
C THR A 484 -28.70 0.69 9.07
N THR A 485 -27.60 0.05 8.72
CA THR A 485 -27.25 -1.31 9.11
C THR A 485 -27.01 -1.44 10.63
N ASP A 486 -26.50 -0.37 11.28
CA ASP A 486 -26.40 -0.20 12.73
C ASP A 486 -25.86 -1.44 13.50
N PRO A 487 -24.60 -1.85 13.24
CA PRO A 487 -24.02 -3.00 13.91
C PRO A 487 -23.91 -2.78 15.43
N GLU A 488 -24.16 -3.83 16.22
CA GLU A 488 -24.03 -3.80 17.69
C GLU A 488 -22.57 -3.69 18.15
N TYR A 489 -21.63 -4.19 17.35
CA TYR A 489 -20.19 -4.16 17.60
C TYR A 489 -19.43 -3.72 16.34
N ILE A 490 -18.39 -2.91 16.53
CA ILE A 490 -17.47 -2.49 15.47
C ILE A 490 -16.05 -2.87 15.87
N PHE A 491 -15.41 -3.71 15.08
CA PHE A 491 -13.98 -3.98 15.19
C PHE A 491 -13.25 -3.20 14.10
N VAL A 492 -12.26 -2.40 14.47
CA VAL A 492 -11.40 -1.68 13.53
C VAL A 492 -10.01 -2.29 13.53
N SER A 493 -9.42 -2.48 12.35
CA SER A 493 -8.05 -2.98 12.25
C SER A 493 -7.04 -1.94 12.72
N SER A 494 -6.12 -2.33 13.60
CA SER A 494 -5.04 -1.46 14.05
C SER A 494 -4.08 -1.14 12.89
N GLY A 495 -3.60 0.11 12.79
CA GLY A 495 -2.40 0.42 12.01
C GLY A 495 -2.63 0.59 10.50
N THR A 496 -3.85 0.45 9.99
CA THR A 496 -4.16 0.83 8.58
C THR A 496 -4.06 2.35 8.36
N GLY A 497 -3.98 3.12 9.45
CA GLY A 497 -3.70 4.53 9.40
C GLY A 497 -3.02 5.05 10.67
N MET A 498 -1.72 5.22 10.58
CA MET A 498 -0.96 5.92 11.61
C MET A 498 -1.06 7.42 11.37
N GLY A 499 -1.97 8.07 12.10
CA GLY A 499 -1.91 9.51 12.29
C GLY A 499 -0.70 9.89 13.17
N ASP A 500 -0.17 11.09 12.99
CA ASP A 500 0.85 11.65 13.88
C ASP A 500 0.22 11.84 15.28
N GLY A 501 0.38 10.88 16.20
CA GLY A 501 -0.15 10.99 17.57
C GLY A 501 -0.34 9.71 18.39
N GLY A 502 -0.11 8.52 17.83
CA GLY A 502 -0.19 7.26 18.58
C GLY A 502 -1.60 6.75 18.86
N TYR A 503 -2.60 7.27 18.13
CA TYR A 503 -3.98 6.81 18.12
C TYR A 503 -4.30 6.13 16.78
N ASP A 504 -5.23 5.16 16.80
CA ASP A 504 -5.72 4.52 15.58
C ASP A 504 -6.74 5.44 14.88
N ILE A 505 -6.50 5.81 13.62
CA ILE A 505 -7.34 6.80 12.94
C ILE A 505 -8.72 6.25 12.55
N VAL A 506 -8.84 4.95 12.32
CA VAL A 506 -10.13 4.30 12.01
C VAL A 506 -10.98 4.33 13.27
N TYR A 507 -10.41 3.93 14.40
CA TYR A 507 -11.06 4.05 15.71
C TYR A 507 -11.50 5.49 16.00
N ASN A 508 -10.57 6.44 15.82
CA ASN A 508 -10.80 7.85 16.10
C ASN A 508 -11.94 8.43 15.24
N TYR A 509 -12.05 8.01 13.97
CA TYR A 509 -13.16 8.38 13.11
C TYR A 509 -14.50 7.94 13.69
N PHE A 510 -14.69 6.67 14.05
CA PHE A 510 -15.95 6.21 14.65
C PHE A 510 -16.29 6.90 15.96
N MET A 511 -15.27 7.21 16.76
CA MET A 511 -15.46 7.86 18.06
C MET A 511 -15.74 9.36 17.97
N ASN A 512 -15.34 10.06 16.90
CA ASN A 512 -15.44 11.53 16.84
C ASN A 512 -16.27 12.07 15.68
N GLU A 513 -16.51 11.30 14.62
CA GLU A 513 -17.36 11.72 13.50
C GLU A 513 -18.81 11.90 14.00
N PRO A 514 -19.41 13.11 13.93
CA PRO A 514 -20.76 13.35 14.42
C PRO A 514 -21.82 12.41 13.85
N ARG A 515 -21.67 11.98 12.59
CA ARG A 515 -22.59 11.06 11.92
C ARG A 515 -22.55 9.64 12.51
N MET A 516 -21.45 9.24 13.15
CA MET A 516 -21.26 7.94 13.80
C MET A 516 -21.82 7.89 15.23
N GLN A 517 -21.98 9.03 15.90
CA GLN A 517 -22.44 9.11 17.30
C GLN A 517 -23.87 8.58 17.53
N ARG A 518 -24.60 8.27 16.46
CA ARG A 518 -25.94 7.68 16.54
C ARG A 518 -25.94 6.15 16.54
N LEU A 519 -24.83 5.51 16.19
CA LEU A 519 -24.68 4.06 16.18
C LEU A 519 -24.75 3.48 17.58
N ASP A 520 -25.40 2.34 17.73
CA ASP A 520 -25.51 1.66 19.01
C ASP A 520 -24.15 1.16 19.52
N ALA A 521 -23.29 0.65 18.62
CA ALA A 521 -21.92 0.30 18.98
C ALA A 521 -21.14 1.47 19.61
N VAL A 522 -21.25 2.68 19.05
CA VAL A 522 -20.55 3.87 19.58
C VAL A 522 -21.11 4.31 20.93
N ARG A 523 -22.45 4.31 21.08
CA ARG A 523 -23.11 4.70 22.34
C ARG A 523 -22.85 3.76 23.49
N ASN A 524 -22.74 2.47 23.20
CA ASN A 524 -22.52 1.43 24.20
C ASN A 524 -21.02 1.17 24.46
N GLY A 525 -20.13 1.82 23.71
CA GLY A 525 -18.69 1.62 23.83
C GLY A 525 -18.18 0.30 23.25
N HIS A 526 -18.92 -0.28 22.29
CA HIS A 526 -18.58 -1.53 21.60
C HIS A 526 -17.81 -1.27 20.29
N VAL A 527 -16.90 -0.32 20.32
CA VAL A 527 -15.93 -0.09 19.25
C VAL A 527 -14.59 -0.57 19.76
N TYR A 528 -14.00 -1.55 19.09
CA TYR A 528 -12.79 -2.25 19.51
C TYR A 528 -11.73 -2.15 18.42
N VAL A 529 -10.46 -2.12 18.83
CA VAL A 529 -9.31 -2.17 17.92
C VAL A 529 -8.73 -3.57 17.98
N VAL A 530 -8.62 -4.25 16.84
CA VAL A 530 -7.96 -5.57 16.73
C VAL A 530 -6.66 -5.42 15.96
N ASP A 531 -5.60 -6.09 16.39
CA ASP A 531 -4.32 -6.04 15.69
C ASP A 531 -4.46 -6.59 14.25
N ALA A 532 -4.15 -5.74 13.26
CA ALA A 532 -4.20 -6.13 11.85
C ALA A 532 -3.25 -7.29 11.52
N ASP A 533 -2.14 -7.42 12.25
CA ASP A 533 -1.19 -8.50 12.06
C ASP A 533 -1.75 -9.86 12.46
N ILE A 534 -2.62 -9.92 13.47
CA ILE A 534 -3.21 -11.19 13.91
C ILE A 534 -4.47 -11.52 13.13
N ILE A 535 -5.31 -10.53 12.78
CA ILE A 535 -6.61 -10.80 12.15
C ILE A 535 -6.56 -10.84 10.61
N SER A 536 -5.53 -10.26 9.99
CA SER A 536 -5.45 -10.14 8.51
C SER A 536 -4.38 -11.03 7.88
N ARG A 537 -3.61 -11.78 8.67
CA ARG A 537 -2.56 -12.71 8.19
C ARG A 537 -3.03 -14.15 8.35
N GLY A 538 -2.99 -14.91 7.25
CA GLY A 538 -3.15 -16.36 7.28
C GLY A 538 -1.95 -17.05 7.94
N SER A 539 -1.88 -16.96 9.27
CA SER A 539 -0.76 -17.41 10.10
C SER A 539 -1.29 -17.97 11.43
N PRO A 540 -0.50 -18.71 12.22
CA PRO A 540 -0.94 -19.27 13.49
C PRO A 540 -1.61 -18.28 14.45
N ARG A 541 -1.23 -17.00 14.41
CA ARG A 541 -1.80 -15.94 15.27
C ARG A 541 -3.24 -15.55 14.92
N ILE A 542 -3.82 -16.09 13.83
CA ILE A 542 -5.26 -15.91 13.56
C ILE A 542 -6.13 -16.47 14.68
N VAL A 543 -5.62 -17.46 15.44
CA VAL A 543 -6.29 -18.01 16.62
C VAL A 543 -6.24 -17.04 17.80
N ASP A 544 -5.18 -16.23 17.92
CA ASP A 544 -5.12 -15.14 18.92
C ASP A 544 -6.23 -14.11 18.63
N ALA A 545 -6.44 -13.78 17.35
CA ALA A 545 -7.51 -12.87 16.93
C ALA A 545 -8.91 -13.46 17.24
N LEU A 546 -9.09 -14.77 17.04
CA LEU A 546 -10.34 -15.46 17.40
C LEU A 546 -10.64 -15.38 18.90
N GLU A 547 -9.64 -15.62 19.75
CA GLU A 547 -9.79 -15.53 21.20
C GLU A 547 -10.09 -14.10 21.66
N GLU A 548 -9.41 -13.08 21.09
CA GLU A 548 -9.64 -11.67 21.37
C GLU A 548 -11.06 -11.24 21.00
N VAL A 549 -11.48 -11.50 19.76
CA VAL A 549 -12.83 -11.15 19.29
C VAL A 549 -13.92 -11.88 20.09
N ALA A 550 -13.72 -13.15 20.44
CA ALA A 550 -14.68 -13.89 21.26
C ALA A 550 -14.80 -13.33 22.69
N GLY A 551 -13.68 -12.90 23.29
CA GLY A 551 -13.65 -12.26 24.60
C GLY A 551 -14.33 -10.89 24.62
N ASP A 552 -14.20 -10.11 23.55
CA ASP A 552 -14.84 -8.80 23.41
C ASP A 552 -16.35 -8.90 23.11
N LEU A 553 -16.75 -9.90 22.33
CA LEU A 553 -18.17 -10.14 22.03
C LEU A 553 -18.92 -10.76 23.22
N HIS A 554 -18.28 -11.63 23.99
CA HIS A 554 -18.93 -12.43 25.04
C HIS A 554 -18.13 -12.44 26.36
N PRO A 555 -17.93 -11.28 27.02
CA PRO A 555 -17.09 -11.19 28.22
C PRO A 555 -17.50 -12.15 29.35
N ASP A 556 -18.81 -12.35 29.52
CA ASP A 556 -19.35 -13.28 30.53
C ASP A 556 -19.05 -14.76 30.25
N LEU A 557 -18.82 -15.16 28.99
CA LEU A 557 -18.50 -16.55 28.62
C LEU A 557 -17.01 -16.88 28.75
N PHE A 558 -16.16 -15.86 28.67
CA PHE A 558 -14.70 -15.99 28.66
C PHE A 558 -14.03 -15.47 29.92
N ASP A 559 -14.79 -14.99 30.90
CA ASP A 559 -14.30 -14.36 32.14
C ASP A 559 -13.31 -13.21 31.88
N THR A 560 -13.36 -12.64 30.68
CA THR A 560 -12.74 -11.37 30.33
C THR A 560 -13.67 -10.33 30.93
N GLY A 561 -13.26 -9.62 31.99
CA GLY A 561 -14.10 -8.57 32.58
C GLY A 561 -14.59 -7.57 31.53
N THR A 562 -15.55 -6.69 31.87
CA THR A 562 -16.10 -5.71 30.91
C THR A 562 -14.98 -5.10 30.06
N PRO A 563 -15.03 -5.23 28.72
CA PRO A 563 -13.92 -4.87 27.86
C PRO A 563 -13.45 -3.44 28.16
N THR A 564 -12.23 -3.31 28.67
CA THR A 564 -11.57 -2.00 28.75
C THR A 564 -11.08 -1.66 27.36
N ALA A 565 -11.48 -0.50 26.82
CA ALA A 565 -10.97 0.03 25.55
C ALA A 565 -9.47 -0.26 25.41
N THR A 566 -9.13 -1.19 24.53
CA THR A 566 -7.80 -1.80 24.47
C THR A 566 -6.76 -0.71 24.22
N PRO A 567 -5.70 -0.59 25.04
CA PRO A 567 -4.61 0.31 24.75
C PRO A 567 -3.95 -0.09 23.43
N THR A 568 -3.65 0.91 22.61
CA THR A 568 -3.12 0.80 21.24
C THR A 568 -1.88 -0.08 21.18
N VAL A 569 -2.04 -1.34 20.78
CA VAL A 569 -0.93 -2.14 20.29
C VAL A 569 -0.54 -1.56 18.93
N GLN A 570 0.69 -1.05 18.86
CA GLN A 570 1.26 -0.44 17.66
C GLN A 570 1.71 -1.53 16.70
N SER A 571 0.81 -2.02 15.84
CA SER A 571 1.25 -2.65 14.61
C SER A 571 1.73 -1.55 13.65
N PRO A 572 2.85 -1.72 12.94
CA PRO A 572 3.22 -0.81 11.85
C PRO A 572 2.14 -0.73 10.78
N GLY A 573 1.22 -1.71 10.75
CA GLY A 573 0.15 -1.86 9.78
C GLY A 573 0.65 -1.81 8.34
N PHE A 574 -0.28 -1.84 7.39
CA PHE A 574 0.03 -1.33 6.06
C PHE A 574 0.15 0.18 6.21
N GLY A 575 1.35 0.68 6.50
CA GLY A 575 1.61 2.11 6.61
C GLY A 575 0.95 2.88 5.45
N VAL A 576 0.64 4.16 5.68
CA VAL A 576 -0.23 5.07 4.89
C VAL A 576 -0.01 5.12 3.37
N VAL A 577 0.95 4.38 2.82
CA VAL A 577 0.97 3.97 1.41
C VAL A 577 1.47 2.52 1.30
N PRO A 578 0.76 1.59 0.63
CA PRO A 578 -0.55 1.76 0.00
C PRO A 578 -1.59 0.78 0.55
N LEU A 579 -2.68 1.36 1.07
CA LEU A 579 -4.00 0.76 0.93
C LEU A 579 -4.23 0.29 -0.52
N ALA A 580 -3.60 0.92 -1.54
CA ALA A 580 -3.51 0.46 -2.96
C ALA A 580 -3.25 -1.05 -3.15
N PHE A 581 -2.63 -1.74 -2.18
CA PHE A 581 -2.40 -3.19 -2.27
C PHE A 581 -3.53 -4.06 -1.74
N ALA A 582 -4.34 -3.59 -0.78
CA ALA A 582 -5.63 -4.23 -0.50
C ALA A 582 -6.58 -4.08 -1.72
N PHE A 583 -6.45 -3.00 -2.51
CA PHE A 583 -7.21 -2.86 -3.78
C PHE A 583 -6.80 -3.94 -4.82
N LEU A 584 -5.63 -4.56 -4.69
CA LEU A 584 -5.09 -5.52 -5.68
C LEU A 584 -5.69 -6.93 -5.55
N ALA A 585 -6.01 -7.38 -4.32
CA ALA A 585 -6.67 -8.68 -4.11
C ALA A 585 -8.12 -8.67 -4.62
N VAL A 586 -8.80 -7.52 -4.55
CA VAL A 586 -10.23 -7.35 -4.85
C VAL A 586 -10.56 -7.43 -6.35
N LEU A 587 -9.66 -7.01 -7.25
CA LEU A 587 -9.94 -7.05 -8.70
C LEU A 587 -9.78 -8.44 -9.33
N LEU A 588 -8.89 -9.29 -8.79
CA LEU A 588 -8.56 -10.60 -9.37
C LEU A 588 -9.60 -11.69 -9.10
N ILE A 589 -10.43 -11.54 -8.04
CA ILE A 589 -11.50 -12.49 -7.71
C ILE A 589 -12.58 -12.52 -8.81
N ARG A 590 -12.77 -11.42 -9.56
CA ARG A 590 -13.78 -11.36 -10.64
C ARG A 590 -13.34 -11.95 -11.99
N VAL A 591 -12.04 -12.19 -12.22
CA VAL A 591 -11.53 -12.60 -13.54
C VAL A 591 -11.29 -14.11 -13.67
N LYS A 592 -11.34 -14.87 -12.57
CA LYS A 592 -11.27 -16.36 -12.62
C LYS A 592 -12.48 -16.99 -11.90
N ARG A 593 -13.64 -16.91 -12.56
CA ARG A 593 -14.66 -17.97 -12.54
C ARG A 593 -14.93 -18.43 -13.96
#